data_AF-A0A0C2H5Q5-F1
#
_entry.id   AF-A0A0C2H5Q5-F1
#
_cell.length_a   1.000
_cell.length_b   1.000
_cell.length_c   1.000
_cell.angle_alpha   90.00
_cell.angle_beta   90.00
_cell.angle_gamma   90.00
#
_symmetry.space_group_name_H-M   'P 1'
#
loop_
_entity.id
_entity.type
_entity.pdbx_description
1 polymer ?
#
loop_
_entity_poly.entity_id
_entity_poly.type
_entity_poly.pdbx_seq_one_letter_code
_entity_poly.pdbx_strand_id
1 'polypeptide(L)'
;MDQPREVEVNEPPRRDKPMDETEPVPQQDRETMNYVRRSLEAKIHILEMRIDAVRKQQPCRPREFATGMDRTREARMRCAFCGTSGDHYSDSCKKVRDSNRRKLLLKEDHRCSTCLEIGCTETEQCPKYWTKCYHCSQLGHHSTICEKPDIAQQIEDAIKEMESELQRKDKSQFDQTEAWTGRTPRPHPLLRAGVSRKRDSHS
;
A
#
# COMPACT_ATOMS: atom_id res chain seq x y z
N MET A 1 -61.83 52.44 4.16
CA MET A 1 -61.87 53.09 2.84
C MET A 1 -60.71 54.08 2.83
N ASP A 2 -59.45 53.66 2.88
CA ASP A 2 -58.70 52.76 2.00
C ASP A 2 -58.65 53.23 0.54
N GLN A 3 -57.66 54.08 0.25
CA GLN A 3 -56.90 54.12 -1.00
C GLN A 3 -55.57 54.88 -0.78
N PRO A 4 -54.44 54.45 -1.38
CA PRO A 4 -53.10 54.79 -0.94
C PRO A 4 -52.48 55.96 -1.73
N ARG A 5 -51.66 56.78 -1.05
CA ARG A 5 -50.69 57.68 -1.70
C ARG A 5 -49.43 56.87 -2.05
N GLU A 6 -49.08 56.85 -3.33
CA GLU A 6 -47.80 56.36 -3.81
C GLU A 6 -46.67 57.19 -3.20
N VAL A 7 -45.77 56.54 -2.47
CA VAL A 7 -44.54 57.16 -1.96
C VAL A 7 -43.42 56.67 -2.86
N GLU A 8 -42.92 57.57 -3.69
CA GLU A 8 -41.78 57.36 -4.58
C GLU A 8 -40.52 57.15 -3.71
N VAL A 9 -40.10 55.90 -3.55
CA VAL A 9 -38.87 55.56 -2.82
C VAL A 9 -37.69 55.78 -3.76
N ASN A 10 -37.00 56.91 -3.55
CA ASN A 10 -35.73 57.22 -4.22
C ASN A 10 -34.67 56.19 -3.76
N GLU A 11 -34.31 55.24 -4.64
CA GLU A 11 -33.26 54.25 -4.40
C GLU A 11 -31.89 54.94 -4.49
N PRO A 12 -31.03 54.90 -3.46
CA PRO A 12 -29.72 55.56 -3.52
C PRO A 12 -28.80 54.86 -4.52
N PRO A 13 -27.93 55.60 -5.24
CA PRO A 13 -27.11 55.04 -6.29
C PRO A 13 -26.15 53.98 -5.74
N ARG A 14 -26.20 52.78 -6.33
CA ARG A 14 -25.26 51.70 -6.04
C ARG A 14 -23.86 52.20 -6.38
N ARG A 15 -23.01 52.31 -5.35
CA ARG A 15 -21.56 52.45 -5.56
C ARG A 15 -21.05 51.14 -6.14
N ASP A 16 -20.88 51.11 -7.46
CA ASP A 16 -20.02 50.12 -8.11
C ASP A 16 -18.63 50.25 -7.50
N LYS A 17 -18.23 49.24 -6.71
CA LYS A 17 -16.84 49.12 -6.27
C LYS A 17 -16.01 48.78 -7.53
N PRO A 18 -14.89 49.47 -7.77
CA PRO A 18 -14.01 49.13 -8.88
C PRO A 18 -13.60 47.66 -8.75
N MET A 19 -13.71 46.92 -9.86
CA MET A 19 -13.15 45.59 -9.97
C MET A 19 -11.66 45.67 -9.66
N ASP A 20 -11.25 44.91 -8.65
CA ASP A 20 -9.87 44.68 -8.25
C ASP A 20 -9.05 44.25 -9.48
N GLU A 21 -8.22 45.16 -9.98
CA GLU A 21 -7.27 44.91 -11.05
C GLU A 21 -6.29 43.85 -10.56
N THR A 22 -6.55 42.59 -10.90
CA THR A 22 -5.62 41.51 -10.62
C THR A 22 -4.38 41.76 -11.48
N GLU A 23 -3.32 42.30 -10.88
CA GLU A 23 -2.09 42.61 -11.61
C GLU A 23 -1.62 41.37 -12.39
N PRO A 24 -1.27 41.52 -13.68
CA PRO A 24 -0.83 40.39 -14.49
C PRO A 24 0.50 39.84 -13.95
N VAL A 25 0.50 38.55 -13.60
CA VAL A 25 1.68 37.82 -13.11
C VAL A 25 2.88 38.03 -14.05
N PRO A 26 4.06 38.47 -13.55
CA PRO A 26 5.24 38.70 -14.37
C PRO A 26 5.64 37.48 -15.22
N GLN A 27 6.10 37.72 -16.44
CA GLN A 27 6.41 36.66 -17.42
C GLN A 27 7.54 35.71 -16.95
N GLN A 28 8.49 36.23 -16.18
CA GLN A 28 9.60 35.47 -15.59
C GLN A 28 9.12 34.46 -14.52
N ASP A 29 8.03 34.79 -13.81
CA ASP A 29 7.40 33.88 -12.85
C ASP A 29 6.64 32.75 -13.56
N ARG A 30 6.00 33.05 -14.70
CA ARG A 30 5.32 32.02 -15.53
C ARG A 30 6.26 30.96 -16.09
N GLU A 31 7.43 31.36 -16.57
CA GLU A 31 8.43 30.42 -17.11
C GLU A 31 9.02 29.52 -16.02
N THR A 32 9.34 30.12 -14.88
CA THR A 32 9.81 29.40 -13.69
C THR A 32 8.77 28.38 -13.24
N MET A 33 7.49 28.76 -13.17
CA MET A 33 6.40 27.86 -12.81
C MET A 33 6.20 26.71 -13.82
N ASN A 34 6.26 27.00 -15.11
CA ASN A 34 6.18 25.96 -16.15
C ASN A 34 7.37 24.98 -16.10
N TYR A 35 8.56 25.45 -15.70
CA TYR A 35 9.72 24.60 -15.46
C TYR A 35 9.51 23.70 -14.24
N VAL A 36 9.05 24.26 -13.11
CA VAL A 36 8.74 23.50 -11.89
C VAL A 36 7.69 22.43 -12.17
N ARG A 37 6.60 22.76 -12.86
CA ARG A 37 5.54 21.80 -13.23
C ARG A 37 6.12 20.63 -14.03
N ARG A 38 6.81 20.91 -15.14
CA ARG A 38 7.42 19.87 -16.00
C ARG A 38 8.41 19.00 -15.23
N SER A 39 9.18 19.61 -14.34
CA SER A 39 10.14 18.89 -13.49
C SER A 39 9.46 17.95 -12.50
N LEU A 40 8.32 18.35 -11.92
CA LEU A 40 7.53 17.51 -11.02
C LEU A 40 6.86 16.37 -11.78
N GLU A 41 6.25 16.64 -12.93
CA GLU A 41 5.64 15.64 -13.81
C GLU A 41 6.66 14.56 -14.21
N ALA A 42 7.87 14.96 -14.59
CA ALA A 42 8.95 14.02 -14.90
C ALA A 42 9.34 13.15 -13.69
N LYS A 43 9.41 13.73 -12.49
CA LYS A 43 9.71 12.98 -11.25
C LYS A 43 8.61 11.98 -10.91
N ILE A 44 7.35 12.35 -11.06
CA ILE A 44 6.18 11.46 -10.88
C ILE A 44 6.29 10.28 -11.83
N HIS A 45 6.51 10.53 -13.12
CA HIS A 45 6.65 9.47 -14.13
C HIS A 45 7.82 8.52 -13.82
N ILE A 46 8.98 9.04 -13.39
CA ILE A 46 10.12 8.21 -13.00
C ILE A 46 9.77 7.32 -11.80
N LEU A 47 9.05 7.84 -10.81
CA LEU A 47 8.61 7.05 -9.65
C LEU A 47 7.62 5.95 -10.07
N GLU A 48 6.68 6.23 -10.96
CA GLU A 48 5.75 5.23 -11.51
C GLU A 48 6.49 4.09 -12.21
N MET A 49 7.44 4.43 -13.09
CA MET A 49 8.28 3.43 -13.76
C MET A 49 9.05 2.57 -12.77
N ARG A 50 9.56 3.16 -11.68
CA ARG A 50 10.28 2.45 -10.63
C ARG A 50 9.37 1.50 -9.85
N ILE A 51 8.16 1.94 -9.50
CA ILE A 51 7.15 1.09 -8.85
C ILE A 51 6.87 -0.13 -9.72
N ASP A 52 6.64 0.06 -11.02
CA ASP A 52 6.37 -1.04 -11.95
C ASP A 52 7.56 -1.99 -12.12
N ALA A 53 8.79 -1.45 -12.16
CA ALA A 53 10.00 -2.26 -12.22
C ALA A 53 10.18 -3.12 -10.96
N VAL A 54 9.85 -2.59 -9.79
CA VAL A 54 9.93 -3.30 -8.50
C VAL A 54 8.81 -4.34 -8.38
N ARG A 55 7.59 -4.02 -8.81
CA ARG A 55 6.46 -4.98 -8.86
C ARG A 55 6.80 -6.22 -9.69
N LYS A 56 7.46 -6.05 -10.84
CA LYS A 56 7.90 -7.16 -11.71
C LYS A 56 8.92 -8.09 -11.07
N GLN A 57 9.60 -7.67 -10.00
CA GLN A 57 10.58 -8.48 -9.27
C GLN A 57 9.96 -9.34 -8.17
N GLN A 58 8.63 -9.24 -7.92
CA GLN A 58 7.98 -10.03 -6.88
C GLN A 58 8.09 -11.54 -7.17
N PRO A 59 8.74 -12.33 -6.28
CA PRO A 59 8.95 -13.75 -6.52
C PRO A 59 7.72 -14.61 -6.25
N CYS A 60 6.88 -14.20 -5.29
CA CYS A 60 5.64 -14.85 -4.88
C CYS A 60 4.80 -13.87 -4.05
N ARG A 61 3.67 -14.33 -3.51
CA ARG A 61 2.92 -13.57 -2.50
C ARG A 61 3.67 -13.54 -1.15
N PRO A 62 3.58 -12.46 -0.37
CA PRO A 62 4.08 -12.45 0.99
C PRO A 62 3.36 -13.46 1.88
N ARG A 63 4.00 -13.74 3.02
CA ARG A 63 3.50 -14.70 4.00
C ARG A 63 2.33 -14.12 4.78
N GLU A 64 1.23 -14.87 4.82
CA GLU A 64 0.06 -14.50 5.61
C GLU A 64 0.15 -15.02 7.04
N PHE A 65 0.02 -14.11 8.01
CA PHE A 65 0.06 -14.41 9.43
C PHE A 65 -1.37 -14.50 9.99
N ALA A 66 -2.16 -15.43 9.47
CA ALA A 66 -3.52 -15.67 9.94
C ALA A 66 -3.53 -16.37 11.31
N THR A 67 -4.58 -16.12 12.09
CA THR A 67 -4.92 -16.90 13.29
C THR A 67 -6.05 -17.85 12.94
N GLY A 68 -6.08 -19.00 13.60
CA GLY A 68 -7.04 -20.06 13.38
C GLY A 68 -6.42 -21.26 12.69
N MET A 69 -7.03 -22.42 12.93
CA MET A 69 -6.79 -23.65 12.19
C MET A 69 -8.14 -24.14 11.68
N ASP A 70 -8.19 -24.56 10.42
CA ASP A 70 -9.46 -24.88 9.76
C ASP A 70 -10.05 -26.21 10.25
N ARG A 71 -9.22 -27.09 10.84
CA ARG A 71 -9.64 -28.44 11.23
C ARG A 71 -9.54 -28.65 12.74
N THR A 72 -10.62 -29.14 13.35
CA THR A 72 -10.67 -29.48 14.78
C THR A 72 -9.62 -30.52 15.21
N ARG A 73 -9.23 -31.45 14.33
CA ARG A 73 -8.15 -32.42 14.60
C ARG A 73 -6.77 -31.78 14.66
N GLU A 74 -6.60 -30.64 14.01
CA GLU A 74 -5.33 -29.91 13.92
C GLU A 74 -5.12 -29.00 15.13
N ALA A 75 -6.15 -28.77 15.95
CA ALA A 75 -6.10 -27.96 17.17
C ALA A 75 -5.08 -28.45 18.23
N ARG A 76 -4.60 -29.70 18.14
CA ARG A 76 -3.54 -30.23 19.01
C ARG A 76 -2.13 -30.01 18.46
N MET A 77 -1.99 -29.61 17.19
CA MET A 77 -0.69 -29.36 16.58
C MET A 77 -0.02 -28.15 17.24
N ARG A 78 1.27 -28.29 17.50
CA ARG A 78 2.11 -27.23 18.05
C ARG A 78 2.84 -26.52 16.93
N CYS A 79 2.88 -25.19 17.00
CA CYS A 79 3.74 -24.41 16.14
C CYS A 79 5.21 -24.79 16.39
N ALA A 80 5.93 -25.14 15.32
CA ALA A 80 7.33 -25.56 15.39
C ALA A 80 8.29 -24.44 15.86
N PHE A 81 7.83 -23.20 15.90
CA PHE A 81 8.66 -22.03 16.24
C PHE A 81 8.32 -21.42 17.60
N CYS A 82 7.04 -21.33 17.94
CA CYS A 82 6.61 -20.69 19.19
C CYS A 82 5.94 -21.63 20.20
N GLY A 83 5.74 -22.89 19.83
CA GLY A 83 5.18 -23.93 20.69
C GLY A 83 3.68 -23.80 21.00
N THR A 84 3.02 -22.70 20.63
CA THR A 84 1.57 -22.53 20.84
C THR A 84 0.81 -23.66 20.15
N SER A 85 -0.13 -24.30 20.86
CA SER A 85 -0.96 -25.38 20.32
C SER A 85 -2.27 -24.80 19.78
N GLY A 86 -2.70 -25.24 18.60
CA GLY A 86 -4.06 -25.01 18.10
C GLY A 86 -4.43 -23.58 17.70
N ASP A 87 -3.49 -22.63 17.71
CA ASP A 87 -3.74 -21.22 17.42
C ASP A 87 -3.46 -20.85 15.94
N HIS A 88 -2.40 -21.40 15.35
CA HIS A 88 -2.00 -21.12 13.98
C HIS A 88 -1.07 -22.23 13.44
N TYR A 89 -1.06 -22.42 12.11
CA TYR A 89 -0.05 -23.24 11.46
C TYR A 89 1.34 -22.61 11.59
N SER A 90 2.40 -23.42 11.68
CA SER A 90 3.80 -22.94 11.79
C SER A 90 4.16 -21.88 10.74
N ASP A 91 3.59 -21.99 9.54
CA ASP A 91 3.81 -21.05 8.43
C ASP A 91 3.31 -19.64 8.75
N SER A 92 2.21 -19.53 9.49
CA SER A 92 1.55 -18.28 9.88
C SER A 92 1.96 -17.77 11.27
N CYS A 93 3.07 -18.26 11.83
CA CYS A 93 3.55 -17.86 13.16
C CYS A 93 3.83 -16.35 13.25
N LYS A 94 3.05 -15.63 14.06
CA LYS A 94 3.19 -14.19 14.34
C LYS A 94 4.40 -13.84 15.21
N LYS A 95 4.80 -14.77 16.08
CA LYS A 95 5.93 -14.58 17.02
C LYS A 95 7.28 -14.69 16.32
N VAL A 96 7.37 -15.51 15.26
CA VAL A 96 8.60 -15.72 14.48
C VAL A 96 8.27 -15.54 13.01
N ARG A 97 8.48 -14.32 12.51
CA ARG A 97 8.11 -13.92 11.15
C ARG A 97 9.22 -14.13 10.12
N ASP A 98 10.45 -13.89 10.54
CA ASP A 98 11.64 -13.93 9.69
C ASP A 98 12.11 -15.36 9.38
N SER A 99 12.35 -15.66 8.11
CA SER A 99 12.74 -17.00 7.65
C SER A 99 14.13 -17.40 8.12
N ASN A 100 15.06 -16.46 8.26
CA ASN A 100 16.40 -16.76 8.77
C ASN A 100 16.34 -17.14 10.26
N ARG A 101 15.54 -16.42 11.05
CA ARG A 101 15.26 -16.78 12.45
C ARG A 101 14.57 -18.14 12.55
N ARG A 102 13.63 -18.45 11.65
CA ARG A 102 13.01 -19.77 11.60
C ARG A 102 14.03 -20.89 11.32
N LYS A 103 14.93 -20.70 10.35
CA LYS A 103 16.03 -21.65 10.06
C LYS A 103 16.92 -21.86 11.29
N LEU A 104 17.27 -20.77 11.98
CA LEU A 104 18.09 -20.84 13.19
C LEU A 104 17.39 -21.64 14.30
N LEU A 105 16.10 -21.37 14.57
CA LEU A 105 15.34 -22.10 15.58
C LEU A 105 15.24 -23.59 15.28
N LEU A 106 15.04 -23.98 14.01
CA LEU A 106 15.03 -25.41 13.65
C LEU A 106 16.38 -26.08 13.93
N LYS A 107 17.49 -25.37 13.65
CA LYS A 107 18.82 -25.87 13.95
C LYS A 107 19.06 -26.00 15.46
N GLU A 108 18.66 -25.00 16.24
CA GLU A 108 18.76 -24.99 17.71
C GLU A 108 17.92 -26.12 18.34
N ASP A 109 16.73 -26.39 17.79
CA ASP A 109 15.82 -27.44 18.26
C ASP A 109 16.11 -28.83 17.67
N HIS A 110 17.19 -28.98 16.88
CA HIS A 110 17.54 -30.21 16.16
C HIS A 110 16.38 -30.80 15.33
N ARG A 111 15.64 -29.93 14.67
CA ARG A 111 14.52 -30.26 13.78
C ARG A 111 14.96 -30.24 12.33
N CYS A 112 14.42 -31.17 11.55
CA CYS A 112 14.66 -31.21 10.13
C CYS A 112 14.07 -29.98 9.41
N SER A 113 14.89 -29.28 8.64
CA SER A 113 14.56 -28.14 7.80
C SER A 113 13.53 -28.44 6.70
N THR A 114 13.32 -29.73 6.38
CA THR A 114 12.40 -30.19 5.34
C THR A 114 11.06 -30.69 5.89
N CYS A 115 11.04 -31.45 7.00
CA CYS A 115 9.80 -31.98 7.58
C CYS A 115 9.40 -31.40 8.94
N LEU A 116 10.25 -30.58 9.56
CA LEU A 116 10.10 -29.96 10.89
C LEU A 116 10.11 -30.95 12.08
N GLU A 117 10.30 -32.25 11.82
CA GLU A 117 10.35 -33.29 12.83
C GLU A 117 11.73 -33.43 13.48
N ILE A 118 11.73 -33.85 14.75
CA ILE A 118 12.95 -34.16 15.52
C ILE A 118 13.42 -35.57 15.15
N GLY A 119 14.73 -35.77 15.04
CA GLY A 119 15.33 -37.10 14.79
C GLY A 119 15.32 -37.54 13.33
N CYS A 120 14.92 -36.67 12.40
CA CYS A 120 15.10 -36.89 10.97
C CYS A 120 16.53 -36.51 10.57
N THR A 121 17.14 -37.30 9.67
CA THR A 121 18.54 -37.18 9.23
C THR A 121 18.81 -36.03 8.24
N GLU A 122 17.78 -35.29 7.82
CA GLU A 122 17.87 -34.21 6.81
C GLU A 122 18.46 -34.60 5.45
N THR A 123 18.55 -35.90 5.14
CA THR A 123 19.04 -36.39 3.85
C THR A 123 17.87 -36.69 2.89
N GLU A 124 18.18 -37.25 1.72
CA GLU A 124 17.19 -37.74 0.74
C GLU A 124 16.24 -38.81 1.32
N GLN A 125 16.57 -39.36 2.49
CA GLN A 125 15.74 -40.31 3.25
C GLN A 125 14.60 -39.62 4.03
N CYS A 126 14.62 -38.29 4.15
CA CYS A 126 13.54 -37.55 4.76
C CYS A 126 12.24 -37.77 3.96
N PRO A 127 11.11 -38.14 4.60
CA PRO A 127 9.84 -38.40 3.90
C PRO A 127 9.29 -37.19 3.14
N LYS A 128 9.81 -35.99 3.43
CA LYS A 128 9.43 -34.74 2.78
C LYS A 128 10.51 -34.17 1.85
N TYR A 129 11.65 -34.84 1.66
CA TYR A 129 12.76 -34.34 0.84
C TYR A 129 12.34 -33.94 -0.57
N TRP A 130 11.57 -34.81 -1.22
CA TRP A 130 11.07 -34.63 -2.59
C TRP A 130 9.82 -33.76 -2.67
N THR A 131 9.36 -33.19 -1.55
CA THR A 131 8.22 -32.26 -1.55
C THR A 131 8.69 -30.88 -1.99
N LYS A 132 8.04 -30.34 -3.03
CA LYS A 132 8.32 -28.98 -3.51
C LYS A 132 7.79 -27.94 -2.53
N CYS A 133 8.59 -26.91 -2.29
CA CYS A 133 8.17 -25.74 -1.53
C CYS A 133 7.03 -25.00 -2.24
N TYR A 134 5.98 -24.67 -1.50
CA TYR A 134 4.81 -23.94 -2.02
C TYR A 134 5.15 -22.56 -2.61
N HIS A 135 6.17 -21.87 -2.07
CA HIS A 135 6.49 -20.49 -2.49
C HIS A 135 7.45 -20.41 -3.68
N CYS A 136 8.39 -21.35 -3.80
CA CYS A 136 9.46 -21.28 -4.81
C CYS A 136 9.59 -22.52 -5.70
N SER A 137 8.80 -23.57 -5.44
CA SER A 137 8.81 -24.85 -6.17
C SER A 137 10.15 -25.62 -6.13
N GLN A 138 11.12 -25.18 -5.33
CA GLN A 138 12.38 -25.89 -5.11
C GLN A 138 12.23 -26.99 -4.04
N LEU A 139 13.15 -27.95 -4.06
CA LEU A 139 13.22 -29.06 -3.09
C LEU A 139 14.13 -28.71 -1.90
N GLY A 140 14.18 -29.60 -0.90
CA GLY A 140 15.17 -29.54 0.18
C GLY A 140 14.89 -28.53 1.28
N HIS A 141 13.68 -27.94 1.35
CA HIS A 141 13.27 -27.13 2.49
C HIS A 141 11.74 -27.10 2.65
N HIS A 142 11.30 -26.90 3.88
CA HIS A 142 9.89 -26.69 4.21
C HIS A 142 9.45 -25.26 3.83
N SER A 143 8.20 -25.07 3.39
CA SER A 143 7.67 -23.76 2.98
C SER A 143 7.79 -22.68 4.07
N THR A 144 7.72 -23.10 5.32
CA THR A 144 7.82 -22.25 6.52
C THR A 144 9.14 -21.52 6.64
N ILE A 145 10.22 -22.04 6.05
CA ILE A 145 11.56 -21.43 6.09
C ILE A 145 12.01 -20.86 4.75
N CYS A 146 11.13 -20.87 3.75
CA CYS A 146 11.40 -20.27 2.45
C CYS A 146 11.50 -18.74 2.60
N GLU A 147 12.54 -18.15 2.02
CA GLU A 147 12.84 -16.72 2.08
C GLU A 147 12.07 -15.89 1.05
N LYS A 148 11.54 -16.52 -0.01
CA LYS A 148 10.82 -15.81 -1.08
C LYS A 148 9.64 -14.95 -0.58
N PRO A 149 8.81 -15.41 0.38
CA PRO A 149 7.75 -14.58 0.95
C PRO A 149 8.27 -13.35 1.71
N ASP A 150 9.44 -13.44 2.33
CA ASP A 150 10.03 -12.33 3.09
C ASP A 150 10.57 -11.27 2.13
N ILE A 151 11.23 -11.71 1.04
CA ILE A 151 11.64 -10.83 -0.07
C ILE A 151 10.40 -10.17 -0.70
N ALA A 152 9.33 -10.93 -0.92
CA ALA A 152 8.07 -10.39 -1.43
C ALA A 152 7.49 -9.31 -0.50
N GLN A 153 7.55 -9.51 0.81
CA GLN A 153 7.12 -8.50 1.79
C GLN A 153 7.96 -7.22 1.70
N GLN A 154 9.29 -7.34 1.63
CA GLN A 154 10.19 -6.18 1.47
C GLN A 154 9.88 -5.39 0.19
N ILE A 155 9.60 -6.10 -0.90
CA ILE A 155 9.19 -5.50 -2.17
C ILE A 155 7.86 -4.76 -2.03
N GLU A 156 6.86 -5.36 -1.39
CA GLU A 156 5.57 -4.70 -1.13
C GLU A 156 5.71 -3.46 -0.26
N ASP A 157 6.54 -3.51 0.78
CA ASP A 157 6.75 -2.37 1.67
C ASP A 157 7.45 -1.23 0.93
N ALA A 158 8.45 -1.53 0.09
CA ALA A 158 9.07 -0.55 -0.80
C ALA A 158 8.09 0.06 -1.80
N ILE A 159 7.18 -0.73 -2.36
CA ILE A 159 6.12 -0.23 -3.24
C ILE A 159 5.19 0.73 -2.49
N LYS A 160 4.72 0.36 -1.31
CA LYS A 160 3.84 1.22 -0.48
C LYS A 160 4.52 2.54 -0.11
N GLU A 161 5.81 2.51 0.18
CA GLU A 161 6.59 3.72 0.47
C GLU A 161 6.67 4.64 -0.77
N MET A 162 7.01 4.07 -1.93
CA MET A 162 7.06 4.81 -3.20
C MET A 162 5.68 5.36 -3.61
N GLU A 163 4.62 4.59 -3.43
CA GLU A 163 3.24 5.03 -3.68
C GLU A 163 2.85 6.19 -2.74
N SER A 164 3.23 6.11 -1.47
CA SER A 164 3.00 7.20 -0.49
C SER A 164 3.80 8.46 -0.84
N GLU A 165 5.01 8.31 -1.39
CA GLU A 165 5.76 9.44 -1.94
C GLU A 165 5.06 10.04 -3.17
N LEU A 166 4.61 9.20 -4.10
CA LEU A 166 3.89 9.62 -5.30
C LEU A 166 2.64 10.42 -4.93
N GLN A 167 1.83 9.92 -3.99
CA GLN A 167 0.64 10.60 -3.49
C GLN A 167 0.96 11.96 -2.85
N ARG A 168 2.04 12.07 -2.08
CA ARG A 168 2.48 13.34 -1.49
C ARG A 168 2.88 14.36 -2.57
N LYS A 169 3.59 13.91 -3.62
CA LYS A 169 4.00 14.78 -4.73
C LYS A 169 2.80 15.24 -5.57
N ASP A 170 1.87 14.33 -5.87
CA ASP A 170 0.66 14.64 -6.64
C ASP A 170 -0.23 15.64 -5.88
N LYS A 171 -0.41 15.43 -4.57
CA LYS A 171 -1.14 16.39 -3.71
C LYS A 171 -0.45 17.75 -3.65
N SER A 172 0.87 17.80 -3.46
CA SER A 172 1.61 19.08 -3.45
C SER A 172 1.49 19.82 -4.79
N GLN A 173 1.42 19.10 -5.90
CA GLN A 173 1.19 19.69 -7.21
C GLN A 173 -0.24 20.23 -7.32
N PHE A 174 -1.23 19.47 -6.86
CA PHE A 174 -2.64 19.87 -6.80
C PHE A 174 -2.84 21.14 -5.96
N ASP A 175 -2.36 21.16 -4.71
CA ASP A 175 -2.49 22.27 -3.77
C ASP A 175 -1.84 23.56 -4.32
N GLN A 176 -0.69 23.43 -5.00
CA GLN A 176 -0.10 24.56 -5.72
C GLN A 176 -1.04 25.01 -6.84
N THR A 177 -1.43 24.13 -7.77
CA THR A 177 -2.27 24.53 -8.90
C THR A 177 -3.63 25.14 -8.52
N GLU A 178 -4.25 24.68 -7.43
CA GLU A 178 -5.48 25.25 -6.85
C GLU A 178 -5.25 26.68 -6.35
N ALA A 179 -4.23 26.88 -5.51
CA ALA A 179 -3.90 28.18 -4.92
C ALA A 179 -3.61 29.25 -5.99
N TRP A 180 -3.11 28.84 -7.16
CA TRP A 180 -2.76 29.74 -8.25
C TRP A 180 -3.87 29.99 -9.29
N THR A 181 -4.75 29.01 -9.53
CA THR A 181 -5.75 29.11 -10.61
C THR A 181 -7.19 29.27 -10.14
N GLY A 182 -7.46 29.09 -8.84
CA GLY A 182 -8.81 29.05 -8.28
C GLY A 182 -9.67 27.91 -8.85
N ARG A 183 -9.06 26.96 -9.57
CA ARG A 183 -9.71 25.81 -10.19
C ARG A 183 -9.08 24.53 -9.68
N THR A 184 -9.92 23.59 -9.27
CA THR A 184 -9.54 22.23 -8.91
C THR A 184 -9.05 21.47 -10.14
N PRO A 185 -7.77 21.08 -10.24
CA PRO A 185 -7.34 20.13 -11.26
C PRO A 185 -8.07 18.79 -11.12
N ARG A 186 -8.09 17.98 -12.18
CA ARG A 186 -8.60 16.61 -12.03
C ARG A 186 -7.54 15.77 -11.29
N PRO A 187 -7.93 15.00 -10.24
CA PRO A 187 -6.99 14.13 -9.54
C PRO A 187 -6.44 13.04 -10.47
N HIS A 188 -5.19 12.65 -10.24
CA HIS A 188 -4.50 11.64 -11.03
C HIS A 188 -5.27 10.30 -11.04
N PRO A 189 -5.33 9.55 -12.16
CA PRO A 189 -6.13 8.32 -12.29
C PRO A 189 -5.87 7.28 -11.19
N LEU A 190 -4.64 7.21 -10.66
CA LEU A 190 -4.25 6.29 -9.58
C LEU A 190 -4.90 6.61 -8.21
N LEU A 191 -5.36 7.85 -8.00
CA LEU A 191 -6.09 8.26 -6.78
C LEU A 191 -7.59 7.92 -6.82
N ARG A 192 -8.13 7.53 -7.99
CA ARG A 192 -9.57 7.24 -8.13
C ARG A 192 -10.02 5.94 -7.48
N ALA A 193 -9.10 5.06 -7.10
CA ALA A 193 -9.43 3.73 -6.56
C ALA A 193 -9.94 3.74 -5.11
N GLY A 194 -9.96 4.89 -4.42
CA GLY A 194 -10.29 4.96 -2.98
C GLY A 194 -11.70 5.41 -2.60
N VAL A 195 -12.53 5.91 -3.51
CA VAL A 195 -13.87 6.43 -3.15
C VAL A 195 -14.94 5.37 -3.40
N SER A 196 -15.04 4.42 -2.47
CA SER A 196 -16.22 3.56 -2.32
C SER A 196 -17.45 4.44 -2.10
N ARG A 197 -18.30 4.56 -3.12
CA ARG A 197 -19.63 5.15 -2.98
C ARG A 197 -20.43 4.27 -2.01
N LYS A 198 -20.63 4.76 -0.78
CA LYS A 198 -21.74 4.30 0.07
C LYS A 198 -23.01 4.51 -0.75
N ARG A 199 -23.68 3.40 -1.10
CA ARG A 199 -25.03 3.45 -1.63
C ARG A 199 -25.95 3.66 -0.42
N ASP A 200 -26.44 4.88 -0.30
CA ASP A 200 -27.57 5.17 0.56
C ASP A 200 -28.76 4.33 0.10
N SER A 201 -29.24 3.47 0.99
CA SER A 201 -30.49 2.74 0.86
C SER A 201 -31.59 3.72 1.26
N HIS A 202 -32.35 4.22 0.29
CA HIS A 202 -33.63 4.86 0.56
C HIS A 202 -34.75 3.82 0.46
N SER A 203 -35.64 3.96 1.43
CA SER A 203 -36.89 3.27 1.76
C SER A 203 -37.67 2.56 0.65
#